data_AF-A0A958B8J9-F1
#
_entry.id   AF-A0A958B8J9-F1
#
_cell.length_a   1.000
_cell.length_b   1.000
_cell.length_c   1.000
_cell.angle_alpha   90.00
_cell.angle_beta   90.00
_cell.angle_gamma   90.00
#
_symmetry.space_group_name_H-M   'P 1'
#
loop_
_entity.id
_entity.type
_entity.pdbx_description
1 polymer ?
#
loop_
_entity_poly.entity_id
_entity_poly.type
_entity_poly.pdbx_seq_one_letter_code
_entity_poly.pdbx_strand_id
1 'polypeptide(L)'
;MTVTDLLQSAQFVVDANGNRQAVLFDIAQWDELVDLLKNIEAWEQKWHQPFDSIRTAWDTSAPAPDEDTIPDDETLVNLVHQIRDETI
;
A
#
# COMPACT_ATOMS: atom_id res chain seq x y z
N MET A 1 1.49 -25.57 0.37
CA MET A 1 0.64 -25.82 -0.81
C MET A 1 0.54 -24.53 -1.62
N THR A 2 0.45 -24.55 -2.96
CA THR A 2 0.21 -23.30 -3.71
C THR A 2 -1.29 -23.00 -3.74
N VAL A 3 -1.68 -21.72 -3.89
CA VAL A 3 -3.10 -21.31 -3.98
C VAL A 3 -3.84 -22.06 -5.10
N THR A 4 -3.13 -22.34 -6.19
CA THR A 4 -3.66 -23.10 -7.33
C THR A 4 -4.02 -24.53 -6.95
N ASP A 5 -3.18 -25.20 -6.15
CA ASP A 5 -3.45 -26.57 -5.68
C ASP A 5 -4.67 -26.60 -4.74
N LEU A 6 -4.82 -25.57 -3.90
CA LEU A 6 -5.94 -25.43 -2.97
C LEU A 6 -7.27 -25.19 -3.70
N LEU A 7 -7.25 -24.37 -4.76
CA LEU A 7 -8.42 -24.13 -5.62
C LEU A 7 -8.79 -25.35 -6.47
N GLN A 8 -7.82 -26.20 -6.83
CA GLN A 8 -8.08 -27.42 -7.59
C GLN A 8 -8.72 -28.52 -6.76
N SER A 9 -8.49 -28.55 -5.44
CA SER A 9 -9.19 -29.48 -4.53
C SER A 9 -10.59 -29.03 -4.14
N ALA A 10 -10.98 -27.80 -4.48
CA ALA A 10 -12.27 -27.23 -4.12
C ALA A 10 -13.42 -27.92 -4.87
N GLN A 11 -14.42 -28.39 -4.14
CA GLN A 11 -15.63 -28.98 -4.74
C GLN A 11 -16.74 -27.93 -4.82
N PHE A 12 -17.42 -27.83 -5.95
CA PHE A 12 -18.49 -26.86 -6.13
C PHE A 12 -19.86 -27.51 -5.96
N VAL A 13 -20.68 -26.94 -5.09
CA VAL A 13 -22.10 -27.25 -5.02
C VAL A 13 -22.83 -26.38 -6.04
N VAL A 14 -23.53 -27.02 -6.96
CA VAL A 14 -24.28 -26.36 -8.04
C VAL A 14 -25.77 -26.54 -7.84
N ASP A 15 -26.55 -25.55 -8.29
CA ASP A 15 -28.01 -25.67 -8.36
C ASP A 15 -28.45 -26.55 -9.55
N ALA A 16 -29.77 -26.76 -9.68
CA ALA A 16 -30.34 -27.57 -10.76
C ALA A 16 -30.04 -27.01 -12.18
N ASN A 17 -29.64 -25.75 -12.29
CA ASN A 17 -29.27 -25.09 -13.53
C ASN A 17 -27.75 -25.11 -13.78
N GLY A 18 -26.97 -25.70 -12.86
CA GLY A 18 -25.50 -25.75 -12.95
C GLY A 18 -24.80 -24.49 -12.44
N ASN A 19 -25.51 -23.55 -11.80
CA ASN A 19 -24.87 -22.37 -11.22
C ASN A 19 -24.22 -22.73 -9.89
N ARG A 20 -22.97 -22.29 -9.70
CA ARG A 20 -22.21 -22.52 -8.47
C ARG A 20 -22.80 -21.71 -7.33
N GLN A 21 -23.25 -22.38 -6.27
CA GLN A 21 -23.84 -21.73 -5.09
C GLN A 21 -22.93 -21.77 -3.87
N ALA A 22 -22.14 -22.83 -3.72
CA ALA A 22 -21.19 -22.96 -2.61
C ALA A 22 -19.93 -23.70 -3.03
N VAL A 23 -18.88 -23.53 -2.24
CA VAL A 23 -17.60 -24.24 -2.39
C VAL A 23 -17.34 -25.01 -1.11
N LEU A 24 -17.08 -26.31 -1.24
CA LEU A 24 -16.73 -27.20 -0.16
C LEU A 24 -15.20 -27.32 -0.10
N PHE A 25 -14.67 -27.10 1.11
CA PHE A 25 -13.27 -27.29 1.45
C PHE A 25 -13.17 -28.25 2.62
N ASP A 26 -12.08 -29.02 2.67
CA ASP A 26 -11.67 -29.66 3.93
C ASP A 26 -11.32 -28.58 4.96
N ILE A 27 -11.58 -28.84 6.24
CA ILE A 27 -11.36 -27.88 7.32
C ILE A 27 -9.89 -27.42 7.40
N ALA A 28 -8.94 -28.32 7.15
CA ALA A 28 -7.52 -27.98 7.14
C ALA A 28 -7.18 -27.03 5.97
N GLN A 29 -7.82 -27.21 4.83
CA GLN A 29 -7.64 -26.35 3.66
C GLN A 29 -8.33 -25.00 3.84
N TRP A 30 -9.46 -24.98 4.54
CA TRP A 30 -10.16 -23.75 4.91
C TRP A 30 -9.31 -22.87 5.82
N ASP A 31 -8.68 -23.44 6.84
CA ASP A 31 -7.81 -22.70 7.74
C ASP A 31 -6.60 -22.10 7.00
N GLU A 32 -5.97 -22.87 6.11
CA GLU A 32 -4.88 -22.36 5.25
C GLU A 32 -5.34 -21.21 4.34
N LEU A 33 -6.53 -21.31 3.74
CA LEU A 33 -7.11 -20.27 2.90
C LEU A 33 -7.38 -18.99 3.71
N VAL A 34 -7.95 -19.12 4.90
CA VAL A 34 -8.25 -18.00 5.79
C VAL A 34 -6.96 -17.29 6.21
N ASP A 35 -5.89 -18.04 6.53
CA ASP A 35 -4.61 -17.44 6.91
C ASP A 35 -3.89 -16.77 5.74
N LEU A 36 -4.04 -17.28 4.52
CA LEU A 36 -3.60 -16.60 3.30
C LEU A 36 -4.34 -15.27 3.10
N LEU A 37 -5.66 -15.25 3.28
CA LEU A 37 -6.46 -14.03 3.13
C LEU A 37 -6.11 -12.96 4.18
N LYS A 38 -5.94 -13.36 5.45
CA LYS A 38 -5.48 -12.44 6.52
C LYS A 38 -4.13 -11.82 6.21
N ASN A 39 -3.21 -12.58 5.62
CA ASN A 39 -1.91 -12.07 5.22
C ASN A 39 -2.02 -11.00 4.12
N ILE A 40 -2.97 -11.15 3.18
CA ILE A 40 -3.21 -10.15 2.13
C ILE A 40 -3.77 -8.86 2.75
N GLU A 41 -4.76 -8.95 3.65
CA GLU A 41 -5.30 -7.79 4.37
C GLU A 41 -4.22 -7.10 5.23
N ALA A 42 -3.36 -7.88 5.89
CA ALA A 42 -2.23 -7.35 6.65
C ALA A 42 -1.20 -6.64 5.76
N TRP A 43 -0.99 -7.14 4.53
CA TRP A 43 -0.16 -6.46 3.55
C TRP A 43 -0.78 -5.14 3.10
N GLU A 44 -2.07 -5.11 2.78
CA GLU A 44 -2.79 -3.87 2.45
C GLU A 44 -2.63 -2.83 3.56
N GLN A 45 -2.90 -3.19 4.82
CA GLN A 45 -2.71 -2.31 5.97
C GLN A 45 -1.26 -1.81 6.13
N LYS A 46 -0.27 -2.65 5.82
CA LYS A 46 1.16 -2.31 5.94
C LYS A 46 1.61 -1.24 4.94
N TRP A 47 0.98 -1.16 3.77
CA TRP A 47 1.28 -0.10 2.78
C TRP A 47 0.45 1.17 3.00
N HIS A 48 -0.74 1.07 3.62
CA HIS A 48 -1.56 2.25 3.96
C HIS A 48 -0.92 3.14 5.03
N GLN A 49 -0.36 2.55 6.09
CA GLN A 49 0.25 3.28 7.22
C GLN A 49 1.33 4.31 6.81
N PRO A 50 2.35 3.97 5.98
CA PRO A 50 3.34 4.95 5.54
C PRO A 50 2.75 6.01 4.59
N PHE A 51 1.79 5.63 3.73
CA PHE A 51 1.15 6.60 2.82
C PHE A 51 0.25 7.61 3.55
N ASP A 52 -0.51 7.17 4.56
CA ASP A 52 -1.33 8.06 5.38
C ASP A 52 -0.50 9.00 6.24
N SER A 53 0.68 8.55 6.69
CA SER A 53 1.64 9.40 7.40
C SER A 53 2.21 10.49 6.49
N ILE A 54 2.58 10.15 5.24
CA ILE A 54 3.06 11.12 4.24
C ILE A 54 1.95 12.11 3.88
N ARG A 55 0.72 11.62 3.65
CA ARG A 55 -0.44 12.46 3.33
C ARG A 55 -0.76 13.43 4.47
N THR A 56 -0.76 12.94 5.71
CA THR A 56 -0.99 13.79 6.89
C THR A 56 0.12 14.84 7.04
N ALA A 57 1.39 14.47 6.81
CA ALA A 57 2.50 15.41 6.83
C ALA A 57 2.38 16.47 5.72
N TRP A 58 1.88 16.11 4.55
CA TRP A 58 1.60 17.03 3.44
C TRP A 58 0.46 18.00 3.79
N ASP A 59 -0.65 17.47 4.32
CA ASP A 59 -1.84 18.26 4.66
C ASP A 59 -1.61 19.20 5.87
N THR A 60 -0.66 18.86 6.74
CA THR A 60 -0.28 19.67 7.91
C THR A 60 0.98 20.50 7.69
N SER A 61 1.64 20.36 6.54
CA SER A 61 2.75 21.22 6.18
C SER A 61 2.27 22.67 6.04
N ALA A 62 3.14 23.62 6.37
CA ALA A 62 2.84 25.02 6.12
C ALA A 62 2.52 25.19 4.63
N PRO A 63 1.54 26.03 4.26
CA PRO A 63 1.26 26.31 2.86
C PRO A 63 2.57 26.69 2.16
N ALA A 64 2.73 26.22 0.92
CA ALA A 64 3.89 26.58 0.13
C ALA A 64 4.06 28.09 0.17
N PRO A 65 5.30 28.60 0.37
CA PRO A 65 5.54 30.03 0.33
C PRO A 65 4.97 30.61 -0.97
N ASP A 66 4.33 31.78 -0.88
CA ASP A 66 3.84 32.48 -2.06
C ASP A 66 4.99 32.60 -3.07
N GLU A 67 4.69 32.47 -4.37
CA GLU A 67 5.71 32.49 -5.44
C GLU A 67 6.61 33.74 -5.35
N ASP A 68 6.06 34.86 -4.88
CA ASP A 68 6.77 36.13 -4.65
C ASP A 68 7.72 36.12 -3.43
N THR A 69 7.67 35.08 -2.59
CA THR A 69 8.54 34.89 -1.42
C THR A 69 9.60 33.81 -1.63
N ILE A 70 9.55 33.09 -2.76
CA ILE A 70 10.59 32.15 -3.16
C ILE A 70 11.79 32.98 -3.66
N PRO A 71 13.00 32.77 -3.13
CA PRO A 71 14.19 33.46 -3.62
C PRO A 71 14.40 33.13 -5.10
N ASP A 72 14.80 34.13 -5.89
CA ASP A 72 15.13 33.90 -7.30
C ASP A 72 16.32 32.92 -7.46
N ASP A 73 16.45 32.37 -8.66
CA ASP A 73 17.47 31.37 -8.98
C ASP A 73 18.89 31.86 -8.65
N GLU A 74 19.16 33.16 -8.80
CA GLU A 74 20.46 33.75 -8.48
C GLU A 74 20.72 33.74 -6.96
N THR A 75 19.71 34.09 -6.16
CA THR A 75 19.75 34.07 -4.70
C THR A 75 19.91 32.63 -4.18
N LEU A 76 19.21 31.66 -4.78
CA LEU A 76 19.35 30.24 -4.43
C LEU A 76 20.75 29.70 -4.74
N VAL A 77 21.31 30.03 -5.90
CA VAL A 77 22.68 29.64 -6.27
C VAL A 77 23.71 30.22 -5.30
N ASN A 78 23.56 31.50 -4.92
CA ASN A 78 24.44 32.15 -3.96
C ASN A 78 24.35 31.53 -2.57
N LEU A 79 23.15 31.18 -2.10
CA LEU A 79 22.92 30.47 -0.84
C LEU A 79 23.59 29.09 -0.83
N VAL A 80 23.47 28.33 -1.92
CA VAL A 80 24.11 27.01 -2.04
C VAL A 80 25.64 27.14 -2.01
N HIS A 81 26.20 28.15 -2.67
CA HIS A 81 27.63 28.42 -2.64
C HIS A 81 28.10 28.83 -1.24
N GLN A 82 27.36 29.69 -0.55
CA GLN A 82 27.68 30.12 0.81
C GLN A 82 27.67 28.95 1.80
N ILE A 83 26.64 28.10 1.76
CA ILE A 83 26.56 26.91 2.64
C ILE A 83 27.70 25.94 2.34
N ARG A 84 28.08 25.77 1.07
CA ARG A 84 29.20 24.91 0.68
C ARG A 84 30.54 25.43 1.22
N ASP A 85 30.73 26.74 1.25
CA ASP A 85 31.96 27.35 1.73
C ASP A 85 32.02 27.43 3.27
N GLU A 86 30.88 27.44 3.97
CA GLU A 86 30.79 27.35 5.44
C GLU A 86 30.96 25.93 6.00
N THR A 87 30.90 24.90 5.14
CA THR A 87 31.00 23.49 5.54
C THR A 87 32.42 22.90 5.32
N ILE A 88 33.39 23.71 4.92
CA ILE A 88 34.81 23.32 4.71
C ILE A 88 35.71 23.84 5.82
#